data_AF-R9INX1-F1
#
_entry.id   AF-R9INX1-F1
#
_cell.length_a   1.000
_cell.length_b   1.000
_cell.length_c   1.000
_cell.angle_alpha   90.00
_cell.angle_beta   90.00
_cell.angle_gamma   90.00
#
_symmetry.space_group_name_H-M   'P 1'
#
loop_
_entity.id
_entity.type
_entity.pdbx_description
1 polymer ?
#
loop_
_entity_poly.entity_id
_entity_poly.type
_entity_poly.pdbx_seq_one_letter_code
_entity_poly.pdbx_strand_id
1 'polypeptide(L)'
;MRELTYKIELAENGYIVSGNNGSFDCFEACRQTNLRQPIRMKMGKRDKSEEAWRRLLCYVGSDYFELSKDQENTENEFADNIIEIMMGNNPDWELSGFKVFAGGVQLFYVNEAKDDRVNFWIRGYEFLNLIFEGPQSKSGITPTYHLTHTATATILEEDFGDSHRRLQFRIKDRWKDDSHDIFHDDNTIVTITEFIGF
;
A
#
# COMPACT_ATOMS: atom_id res chain seq x y z
N MET A 1 -12.49 0.05 -27.58
CA MET A 1 -12.17 0.54 -26.23
C MET A 1 -13.30 1.45 -25.74
N ARG A 2 -14.00 1.05 -24.67
CA ARG A 2 -14.96 1.92 -23.97
C ARG A 2 -14.30 2.47 -22.72
N GLU A 3 -14.54 3.74 -22.42
CA GLU A 3 -14.06 4.43 -21.23
C GLU A 3 -15.25 4.88 -20.38
N LEU A 4 -15.21 4.56 -19.09
CA LEU A 4 -16.21 5.00 -18.11
C LEU A 4 -15.48 5.69 -16.96
N THR A 5 -15.85 6.94 -16.67
CA THR A 5 -15.30 7.70 -15.54
C THR A 5 -16.38 8.05 -14.54
N TYR A 6 -16.14 7.76 -13.27
CA TYR A 6 -17.05 8.08 -12.16
C TYR A 6 -16.26 8.46 -10.89
N LYS A 7 -16.96 9.09 -9.94
CA LYS A 7 -16.38 9.50 -8.66
C LYS A 7 -17.03 8.71 -7.54
N ILE A 8 -16.22 8.29 -6.58
CA ILE A 8 -16.68 7.71 -5.34
C ILE A 8 -16.07 8.48 -4.17
N GLU A 9 -16.86 8.65 -3.12
CA GLU A 9 -16.35 9.04 -1.81
C GLU A 9 -16.05 7.76 -1.05
N LEU A 10 -14.81 7.65 -0.55
CA LEU A 10 -14.47 6.53 0.33
C LEU A 10 -15.09 6.80 1.70
N ALA A 11 -15.56 5.73 2.33
CA ALA A 11 -16.06 5.74 3.71
C ALA A 11 -15.23 4.75 4.55
N GLU A 12 -15.01 5.09 5.83
CA GLU A 12 -14.54 4.26 6.97
C GLU A 12 -13.22 3.47 6.82
N ASN A 13 -13.01 2.76 5.72
CA ASN A 13 -11.86 1.86 5.48
C ASN A 13 -10.98 2.28 4.30
N GLY A 14 -11.41 3.26 3.50
CA GLY A 14 -10.63 3.76 2.38
C GLY A 14 -10.54 2.77 1.22
N TYR A 15 -9.46 2.87 0.44
CA TYR A 15 -9.17 1.95 -0.66
C TYR A 15 -8.02 1.02 -0.28
N ILE A 16 -8.35 -0.25 -0.05
CA ILE A 16 -7.40 -1.27 0.41
C ILE A 16 -7.31 -2.38 -0.64
N VAL A 17 -6.07 -2.74 -0.98
CA VAL A 17 -5.74 -3.95 -1.72
C VAL A 17 -5.17 -4.96 -0.74
N SER A 18 -5.81 -6.11 -0.64
CA SER A 18 -5.37 -7.21 0.22
C SER A 18 -4.81 -8.35 -0.64
N GLY A 19 -3.66 -8.89 -0.24
CA GLY A 19 -3.08 -10.09 -0.82
C GLY A 19 -3.77 -11.36 -0.33
N ASN A 20 -4.62 -11.24 0.68
CA ASN A 20 -5.42 -12.32 1.24
C ASN A 20 -6.90 -12.00 1.14
N ASN A 21 -7.73 -13.05 1.13
CA ASN A 21 -9.18 -12.93 0.93
C ASN A 21 -9.87 -12.46 2.22
N GLY A 22 -9.64 -11.21 2.60
CA GLY A 22 -10.22 -10.61 3.79
C GLY A 22 -9.48 -9.35 4.27
N SER A 23 -10.16 -8.54 5.08
CA SER A 23 -9.63 -7.33 5.72
C SER A 23 -8.40 -7.62 6.59
N PHE A 24 -7.74 -6.56 7.09
CA PHE A 24 -6.70 -6.66 8.12
C PHE A 24 -7.18 -7.47 9.35
N ASP A 25 -8.48 -7.48 9.62
CA ASP A 25 -9.13 -8.29 10.67
C ASP A 25 -9.43 -9.74 10.26
N CYS A 26 -9.49 -10.05 8.97
CA CYS A 26 -9.72 -11.41 8.47
C CYS A 26 -8.43 -12.25 8.38
N PHE A 27 -7.31 -11.77 8.94
CA PHE A 27 -6.06 -12.54 9.03
C PHE A 27 -6.29 -13.93 9.67
N GLU A 28 -7.22 -14.02 10.62
CA GLU A 28 -7.64 -15.29 11.22
C GLU A 28 -8.42 -16.19 10.24
N ALA A 29 -9.30 -15.62 9.42
CA ALA A 29 -10.13 -16.39 8.48
C ALA A 29 -9.31 -17.00 7.33
N CYS A 30 -8.24 -16.33 6.90
CA CYS A 30 -7.37 -16.84 5.83
C CYS A 30 -6.34 -17.88 6.30
N ARG A 31 -6.22 -18.15 7.61
CA ARG A 31 -5.15 -19.01 8.19
C ARG A 31 -5.29 -20.48 7.78
N GLN A 32 -6.45 -20.85 7.23
CA GLN A 32 -6.82 -22.23 6.91
C GLN A 32 -6.51 -22.64 5.46
N THR A 33 -6.07 -21.72 4.59
CA THR A 33 -5.81 -22.05 3.17
C THR A 33 -4.32 -21.94 2.86
N ASN A 34 -3.67 -23.08 2.60
CA ASN A 34 -2.25 -23.22 2.16
C ASN A 34 -1.94 -22.59 0.77
N LEU A 35 -2.70 -21.58 0.35
CA LEU A 35 -2.61 -20.90 -0.95
C LEU A 35 -2.32 -19.40 -0.78
N ARG A 36 -1.58 -19.03 0.27
CA ARG A 36 -1.17 -17.64 0.51
C ARG A 36 -0.02 -17.29 -0.43
N GLN A 37 -0.20 -16.28 -1.28
CA GLN A 37 0.89 -15.62 -1.99
C GLN A 37 0.92 -14.17 -1.52
N PRO A 38 2.04 -13.69 -0.95
CA PRO A 38 2.14 -12.32 -0.47
C PRO A 38 2.11 -11.33 -1.63
N ILE A 39 1.73 -10.09 -1.34
CA ILE A 39 1.92 -9.00 -2.31
C ILE A 39 3.42 -8.75 -2.45
N ARG A 40 3.92 -8.70 -3.68
CA ARG A 40 5.31 -8.30 -3.93
C ARG A 40 5.36 -6.82 -4.27
N MET A 41 6.24 -6.08 -3.61
CA MET A 41 6.46 -4.67 -3.87
C MET A 41 7.81 -4.47 -4.55
N LYS A 42 7.88 -3.55 -5.52
CA LYS A 42 9.14 -3.14 -6.14
C LYS A 42 9.12 -1.65 -6.50
N MET A 43 10.29 -1.03 -6.51
CA MET A 43 10.45 0.31 -7.07
C MET A 43 10.21 0.29 -8.59
N GLY A 44 9.63 1.37 -9.09
CA GLY A 44 9.45 1.61 -10.52
C GLY A 44 10.75 1.74 -11.31
N LYS A 45 10.63 1.91 -12.63
CA LYS A 45 11.73 1.86 -13.62
C LYS A 45 12.91 2.81 -13.40
N ARG A 46 12.84 3.77 -12.47
CA ARG A 46 13.85 4.84 -12.36
C ARG A 46 15.02 4.51 -11.43
N ASP A 47 14.85 3.69 -10.40
CA ASP A 47 15.94 3.28 -9.52
C ASP A 47 15.52 2.11 -8.62
N LYS A 48 16.19 0.96 -8.74
CA LYS A 48 15.96 -0.24 -7.91
C LYS A 48 17.07 -0.48 -6.90
N SER A 49 18.01 0.46 -6.77
CA SER A 49 19.14 0.34 -5.87
C SER A 49 18.68 0.33 -4.40
N GLU A 50 19.49 -0.24 -3.52
CA GLU A 50 19.29 -0.16 -2.07
C GLU A 50 19.26 1.32 -1.62
N GLU A 51 20.06 2.18 -2.25
CA GLU A 51 20.08 3.62 -2.03
C GLU A 51 18.72 4.27 -2.31
N ALA A 52 17.97 3.79 -3.30
CA ALA A 52 16.62 4.27 -3.57
C ALA A 52 15.65 3.95 -2.44
N TRP A 53 15.73 2.73 -1.90
CA TRP A 53 14.96 2.32 -0.72
C TRP A 53 15.38 3.10 0.53
N ARG A 54 16.69 3.33 0.73
CA ARG A 54 17.19 4.18 1.83
C ARG A 54 16.65 5.60 1.77
N ARG A 55 16.60 6.21 0.57
CA ARG A 55 16.00 7.54 0.40
C ARG A 55 14.50 7.54 0.71
N LEU A 56 13.81 6.43 0.43
CA LEU A 56 12.39 6.27 0.74
C LEU A 56 12.12 6.28 2.24
N LEU A 57 13.03 5.77 3.06
CA LEU A 57 12.88 5.75 4.53
C LEU A 57 12.71 7.14 5.15
N CYS A 58 13.28 8.19 4.54
CA CYS A 58 13.09 9.57 5.01
C CYS A 58 11.62 10.02 4.96
N TYR A 59 10.78 9.28 4.25
CA TYR A 59 9.37 9.56 4.00
C TYR A 59 8.46 8.51 4.66
N VAL A 60 9.05 7.54 5.35
CA VAL A 60 8.34 6.51 6.10
C VAL A 60 7.98 7.07 7.48
N GLY A 61 6.72 6.91 7.87
CA GLY A 61 6.27 7.10 9.25
C GLY A 61 5.46 5.91 9.73
N SER A 62 5.45 5.67 11.03
CA SER A 62 4.64 4.65 11.69
C SER A 62 4.50 4.99 13.16
N ASP A 63 3.32 4.75 13.73
CA ASP A 63 3.13 4.75 15.18
C ASP A 63 4.07 3.74 15.86
N TYR A 64 4.44 2.67 15.14
CA TYR A 64 5.37 1.63 15.59
C TYR A 64 6.80 2.15 15.81
N PHE A 65 7.24 3.15 15.03
CA PHE A 65 8.56 3.78 15.20
C PHE A 65 8.57 4.88 16.26
N GLU A 66 7.41 5.41 16.63
CA GLU A 66 7.29 6.42 17.69
C GLU A 66 7.28 5.75 19.07
N LEU A 67 6.62 4.59 19.20
CA LEU A 67 6.56 3.80 20.44
C LEU A 67 7.92 3.16 20.82
N SER A 68 8.79 2.89 19.86
CA SER A 68 10.10 2.25 20.11
C SER A 68 11.17 3.20 20.68
N LYS A 69 10.92 4.51 20.74
CA LYS A 69 11.88 5.48 21.29
C LYS A 69 11.86 5.56 22.82
N ASP A 70 10.75 5.19 23.45
CA ASP A 70 10.59 5.22 24.91
C ASP A 70 10.92 3.87 25.58
N GLN A 71 11.16 2.81 24.80
CA GLN A 71 11.57 1.50 25.30
C GLN A 71 13.03 1.24 24.92
N GLU A 72 13.96 1.67 25.78
CA GLU A 72 15.42 1.55 25.63
C GLU A 72 15.98 0.12 25.45
N ASN A 73 15.18 -0.93 25.22
CA ASN A 73 15.68 -2.31 25.20
C ASN A 73 14.87 -3.34 24.40
N THR A 74 13.94 -2.94 23.53
CA THR A 74 13.25 -3.91 22.67
C THR A 74 13.97 -3.98 21.33
N GLU A 75 14.72 -5.07 21.10
CA GLU A 75 15.21 -5.46 19.78
C GLU A 75 14.04 -5.38 18.80
N ASN A 76 14.03 -4.36 17.94
CA ASN A 76 12.96 -4.15 16.98
C ASN A 76 13.42 -4.70 15.64
N GLU A 77 13.34 -6.03 15.53
CA GLU A 77 13.75 -6.78 14.33
C GLU A 77 13.16 -6.19 13.05
N PHE A 78 11.92 -5.70 13.09
CA PHE A 78 11.31 -5.03 11.93
C PHE A 78 12.03 -3.74 11.56
N ALA A 79 12.26 -2.86 12.53
CA ALA A 79 12.93 -1.58 12.29
C ALA A 79 14.37 -1.78 11.81
N ASP A 80 15.08 -2.75 12.40
CA ASP A 80 16.46 -3.08 12.06
C ASP A 80 16.59 -3.67 10.64
N ASN A 81 15.54 -4.34 10.15
CA ASN A 81 15.52 -4.99 8.83
C ASN A 81 14.58 -4.33 7.82
N ILE A 82 14.09 -3.11 8.07
CA ILE A 82 13.00 -2.50 7.28
C ILE A 82 13.31 -2.44 5.78
N ILE A 83 14.56 -2.18 5.39
CA ILE A 83 14.97 -2.12 3.98
C ILE A 83 14.84 -3.50 3.33
N GLU A 84 15.39 -4.53 3.96
CA GLU A 84 15.31 -5.91 3.45
C GLU A 84 13.86 -6.39 3.38
N ILE A 85 13.04 -6.03 4.37
CA ILE A 85 11.60 -6.32 4.40
C ILE A 85 10.88 -5.63 3.23
N MET A 86 11.12 -4.33 3.01
CA MET A 86 10.53 -3.57 1.90
C MET A 86 10.95 -4.08 0.53
N MET A 87 12.18 -4.59 0.43
CA MET A 87 12.71 -5.22 -0.78
C MET A 87 12.15 -6.64 -1.01
N GLY A 88 11.47 -7.23 -0.02
CA GLY A 88 10.97 -8.60 -0.06
C GLY A 88 12.08 -9.66 0.10
N ASN A 89 13.22 -9.28 0.68
CA ASN A 89 14.37 -10.16 0.94
C ASN A 89 14.32 -10.82 2.32
N ASN A 90 13.44 -10.34 3.21
CA ASN A 90 13.22 -10.96 4.51
C ASN A 90 12.11 -12.03 4.40
N PRO A 91 12.39 -13.31 4.68
CA PRO A 91 11.41 -14.39 4.52
C PRO A 91 10.38 -14.46 5.65
N ASP A 92 10.62 -13.81 6.78
CA ASP A 92 9.75 -13.88 7.96
C ASP A 92 8.64 -12.81 7.91
N TRP A 93 8.84 -11.75 7.12
CA TRP A 93 7.92 -10.63 7.01
C TRP A 93 7.31 -10.52 5.61
N GLU A 94 5.98 -10.58 5.56
CA GLU A 94 5.24 -10.56 4.31
C GLU A 94 4.37 -9.31 4.19
N LEU A 95 4.36 -8.68 3.01
CA LEU A 95 3.40 -7.62 2.69
C LEU A 95 2.03 -8.25 2.42
N SER A 96 1.15 -8.12 3.40
CA SER A 96 -0.20 -8.68 3.39
C SER A 96 -1.21 -7.82 2.63
N GLY A 97 -0.97 -6.52 2.54
CA GLY A 97 -1.89 -5.56 1.94
C GLY A 97 -1.30 -4.16 1.87
N PHE A 98 -1.98 -3.28 1.14
CA PHE A 98 -1.70 -1.86 1.15
C PHE A 98 -2.97 -1.03 0.99
N LYS A 99 -2.95 0.18 1.55
CA LYS A 99 -4.03 1.15 1.46
C LYS A 99 -3.53 2.40 0.76
N VAL A 100 -4.27 2.88 -0.23
CA VAL A 100 -3.93 4.09 -0.98
C VAL A 100 -4.81 5.23 -0.52
N PHE A 101 -4.19 6.38 -0.24
CA PHE A 101 -4.88 7.59 0.19
C PHE A 101 -4.33 8.82 -0.54
N ALA A 102 -5.00 9.95 -0.41
CA ALA A 102 -4.51 11.19 -0.99
C ALA A 102 -3.22 11.63 -0.27
N GLY A 103 -2.07 11.44 -0.93
CA GLY A 103 -0.77 11.86 -0.41
C GLY A 103 0.23 10.72 -0.17
N GLY A 104 -0.16 9.46 -0.39
CA GLY A 104 0.73 8.34 -0.14
C GLY A 104 0.07 6.96 -0.13
N VAL A 105 0.75 6.04 0.56
CA VAL A 105 0.33 4.65 0.72
C VAL A 105 0.68 4.18 2.13
N GLN A 106 -0.17 3.35 2.71
CA GLN A 106 0.08 2.61 3.94
C GLN A 106 0.28 1.14 3.59
N LEU A 107 1.31 0.53 4.15
CA LEU A 107 1.71 -0.85 3.93
C LEU A 107 1.45 -1.66 5.20
N PHE A 108 0.97 -2.89 5.03
CA PHE A 108 0.64 -3.80 6.12
C PHE A 108 1.50 -5.05 6.05
N TYR A 109 2.44 -5.21 6.99
CA TYR A 109 3.32 -6.35 7.10
C TYR A 109 2.92 -7.26 8.26
N VAL A 110 3.13 -8.56 8.06
CA VAL A 110 2.84 -9.61 9.04
C VAL A 110 4.04 -10.54 9.17
N ASN A 111 4.30 -11.00 10.39
CA ASN A 111 5.20 -12.12 10.69
C ASN A 111 4.38 -13.24 11.33
N GLU A 112 4.05 -14.26 10.55
CA GLU A 112 3.14 -15.32 11.01
C GLU A 112 3.75 -16.19 12.11
N ALA A 113 5.06 -16.40 12.08
CA ALA A 113 5.75 -17.25 13.03
C ALA A 113 5.73 -16.66 14.44
N LYS A 114 5.75 -15.32 14.53
CA LYS A 114 5.77 -14.56 15.79
C LYS A 114 4.40 -13.96 16.16
N ASP A 115 3.42 -14.03 15.27
CA ASP A 115 2.11 -13.34 15.37
C ASP A 115 2.25 -11.81 15.49
N ASP A 116 3.28 -11.26 14.85
CA ASP A 116 3.55 -9.82 14.85
C ASP A 116 2.95 -9.12 13.62
N ARG A 117 2.55 -7.86 13.81
CA ARG A 117 1.95 -7.03 12.77
C ARG A 117 2.54 -5.63 12.84
N VAL A 118 2.98 -5.12 11.69
CA VAL A 118 3.50 -3.76 11.57
C VAL A 118 2.82 -3.09 10.39
N ASN A 119 2.44 -1.83 10.57
CA ASN A 119 2.01 -1.00 9.46
C ASN A 119 2.80 0.30 9.46
N PHE A 120 3.09 0.81 8.27
CA PHE A 120 3.75 2.11 8.13
C PHE A 120 3.27 2.78 6.85
N TRP A 121 3.39 4.09 6.79
CA TRP A 121 3.01 4.88 5.62
C TRP A 121 4.21 5.53 4.97
N ILE A 122 4.15 5.69 3.65
CA ILE A 122 5.11 6.47 2.86
C ILE A 122 4.39 7.73 2.38
N ARG A 123 4.92 8.91 2.71
CA ARG A 123 4.28 10.21 2.43
C ARG A 123 5.25 11.28 1.98
N GLY A 124 4.76 12.24 1.20
CA GLY A 124 5.53 13.45 0.89
C GLY A 124 6.76 13.22 0.02
N TYR A 125 6.94 12.00 -0.51
CA TYR A 125 7.98 11.72 -1.47
C TYR A 125 7.54 12.26 -2.83
N GLU A 126 8.13 13.40 -3.26
CA GLU A 126 7.70 14.16 -4.44
C GLU A 126 7.54 13.33 -5.72
N PHE A 127 8.20 12.16 -5.78
CA PHE A 127 8.09 11.20 -6.86
C PHE A 127 8.08 9.75 -6.35
N LEU A 128 7.02 9.33 -5.67
CA LEU A 128 6.81 7.90 -5.37
C LEU A 128 6.42 7.14 -6.62
N ASN A 129 7.12 6.04 -6.89
CA ASN A 129 6.75 5.11 -7.94
C ASN A 129 6.97 3.68 -7.45
N LEU A 130 5.88 3.03 -7.04
CA LEU A 130 5.86 1.66 -6.55
C LEU A 130 5.02 0.80 -7.50
N ILE A 131 5.44 -0.44 -7.67
CA ILE A 131 4.68 -1.46 -8.38
C ILE A 131 4.42 -2.58 -7.38
N PHE A 132 3.16 -2.98 -7.26
CA PHE A 132 2.73 -4.12 -6.47
C PHE A 132 2.25 -5.23 -7.41
N GLU A 133 2.60 -6.46 -7.10
CA GLU A 133 2.08 -7.67 -7.74
C GLU A 133 1.28 -8.43 -6.70
N GLY A 134 -0.02 -8.60 -6.93
CA GLY A 134 -0.89 -9.36 -6.06
C GLY A 134 -0.76 -10.88 -6.26
N PRO A 135 -1.51 -11.67 -5.49
CA PRO A 135 -1.55 -13.12 -5.65
C PRO A 135 -2.11 -13.52 -7.02
N GLN A 136 -1.58 -14.60 -7.60
CA GLN A 136 -2.09 -15.12 -8.86
C GLN A 136 -3.54 -15.63 -8.69
N SER A 137 -4.42 -15.19 -9.59
CA SER A 137 -5.81 -15.64 -9.62
C SER A 137 -5.92 -17.10 -10.08
N LYS A 138 -7.10 -17.71 -9.90
CA LYS A 138 -7.38 -19.06 -10.42
C LYS A 138 -7.27 -19.18 -11.94
N SER A 139 -7.41 -18.06 -12.67
CA SER A 139 -7.23 -18.01 -14.12
C SER A 139 -5.77 -17.83 -14.55
N GLY A 140 -4.83 -17.76 -13.59
CA GLY A 140 -3.40 -17.59 -13.85
C GLY A 140 -2.96 -16.14 -14.03
N ILE A 141 -3.85 -15.17 -13.82
CA ILE A 141 -3.54 -13.74 -13.94
C ILE A 141 -2.95 -13.23 -12.63
N THR A 142 -1.81 -12.55 -12.71
CA THR A 142 -1.22 -11.83 -11.58
C THR A 142 -1.62 -10.36 -11.67
N PRO A 143 -2.52 -9.85 -10.80
CA PRO A 143 -2.92 -8.46 -10.84
C PRO A 143 -1.73 -7.57 -10.49
N THR A 144 -1.57 -6.48 -11.22
CA THR A 144 -0.50 -5.50 -10.96
C THR A 144 -1.08 -4.14 -10.64
N TYR A 145 -0.41 -3.43 -9.73
CA TYR A 145 -0.82 -2.13 -9.24
C TYR A 145 0.34 -1.15 -9.34
N HIS A 146 0.20 -0.13 -10.15
CA HIS A 146 1.22 0.89 -10.38
C HIS A 146 0.81 2.15 -9.60
N LEU A 147 1.44 2.35 -8.45
CA LEU A 147 1.24 3.51 -7.61
C LEU A 147 2.23 4.61 -8.00
N THR A 148 1.71 5.77 -8.39
CA THR A 148 2.48 6.99 -8.60
C THR A 148 1.97 8.10 -7.69
N HIS A 149 2.87 8.69 -6.90
CA HIS A 149 2.60 9.92 -6.17
C HIS A 149 3.40 11.07 -6.77
N THR A 150 2.72 12.19 -6.99
CA THR A 150 3.33 13.47 -7.36
C THR A 150 2.84 14.54 -6.38
N ALA A 151 3.44 15.73 -6.43
CA ALA A 151 3.01 16.89 -5.65
C ALA A 151 1.51 17.24 -5.78
N THR A 152 0.82 16.78 -6.83
CA THR A 152 -0.56 17.14 -7.11
C THR A 152 -1.56 16.00 -6.99
N ALA A 153 -1.11 14.74 -7.00
CA ALA A 153 -2.01 13.60 -6.98
C ALA A 153 -1.34 12.31 -6.52
N THR A 154 -2.15 11.41 -5.98
CA THR A 154 -1.81 9.99 -5.86
C THR A 154 -2.65 9.23 -6.86
N ILE A 155 -2.00 8.40 -7.68
CA ILE A 155 -2.61 7.68 -8.79
C ILE A 155 -2.26 6.21 -8.64
N LEU A 156 -3.27 5.35 -8.71
CA LEU A 156 -3.11 3.90 -8.79
C LEU A 156 -3.64 3.43 -10.13
N GLU A 157 -2.81 2.77 -10.92
CA GLU A 157 -3.24 2.06 -12.12
C GLU A 157 -3.27 0.56 -11.82
N GLU A 158 -4.41 -0.09 -12.03
CA GLU A 158 -4.62 -1.51 -11.82
C GLU A 158 -4.72 -2.22 -13.17
N ASP A 159 -4.05 -3.36 -13.28
CA ASP A 159 -4.11 -4.24 -14.44
C ASP A 159 -4.46 -5.66 -13.99
N PHE A 160 -5.62 -6.13 -14.43
CA PHE A 160 -6.15 -7.48 -14.17
C PHE A 160 -6.18 -8.33 -15.46
N GLY A 161 -5.40 -7.96 -16.49
CA GLY A 161 -5.30 -8.65 -17.76
C GLY A 161 -6.47 -8.41 -18.71
N ASP A 162 -7.71 -8.61 -18.26
CA ASP A 162 -8.93 -8.37 -19.05
C ASP A 162 -9.53 -6.97 -18.84
N SER A 163 -9.11 -6.32 -17.76
CA SER A 163 -9.60 -5.02 -17.33
C SER A 163 -8.46 -4.16 -16.78
N HIS A 164 -8.54 -2.87 -17.08
CA HIS A 164 -7.60 -1.88 -16.60
C HIS A 164 -8.37 -0.74 -15.94
N ARG A 165 -7.92 -0.29 -14.77
CA ARG A 165 -8.54 0.80 -14.03
C ARG A 165 -7.49 1.82 -13.63
N ARG A 166 -7.85 3.09 -13.67
CA ARG A 166 -7.04 4.18 -13.16
C ARG A 166 -7.79 4.93 -12.08
N LEU A 167 -7.21 4.99 -10.89
CA LEU A 167 -7.78 5.61 -9.71
C LEU A 167 -6.93 6.83 -9.36
N GLN A 168 -7.59 7.97 -9.20
CA GLN A 168 -6.94 9.20 -8.76
C GLN A 168 -7.51 9.65 -7.41
N PHE A 169 -6.64 9.71 -6.42
CA PHE A 169 -6.94 10.07 -5.03
C PHE A 169 -6.61 11.55 -4.80
N ARG A 170 -7.59 12.30 -4.26
CA ARG A 170 -7.47 13.73 -3.93
C ARG A 170 -8.16 14.03 -2.60
N ILE A 171 -7.72 15.08 -1.91
CA ILE A 171 -8.36 15.56 -0.68
C ILE A 171 -9.68 16.28 -1.04
N LYS A 172 -10.76 16.05 -0.27
CA LYS A 172 -12.10 16.67 -0.48
C LYS A 172 -12.02 18.20 -0.38
N ASP A 173 -11.57 18.69 0.78
CA ASP A 173 -11.50 20.12 1.08
C ASP A 173 -10.09 20.48 1.57
N ARG A 174 -9.25 21.01 0.67
CA ARG A 174 -7.88 21.45 1.02
C ARG A 174 -7.86 22.65 2.00
N TRP A 175 -9.02 23.27 2.23
CA TRP A 175 -9.17 24.55 2.94
C TRP A 175 -10.02 24.47 4.21
N LYS A 176 -10.56 23.28 4.55
CA LYS A 176 -11.11 23.05 5.89
C LYS A 176 -9.96 22.69 6.81
N ASP A 177 -9.28 23.74 7.24
CA ASP A 177 -8.40 23.75 8.40
C ASP A 177 -9.14 23.16 9.62
N ASP A 178 -8.37 22.50 10.50
CA ASP A 178 -8.72 22.06 11.86
C ASP A 178 -9.16 20.61 12.16
N SER A 179 -9.26 19.69 11.19
CA SER A 179 -9.27 18.24 11.52
C SER A 179 -8.01 17.56 10.99
N HIS A 180 -7.02 17.47 11.87
CA HIS A 180 -5.60 17.12 11.69
C HIS A 180 -5.28 15.72 11.16
N ASP A 181 -6.15 15.10 10.38
CA ASP A 181 -5.97 13.70 10.04
C ASP A 181 -6.17 13.44 8.54
N ILE A 182 -5.07 13.58 7.79
CA ILE A 182 -4.96 13.10 6.41
C ILE A 182 -5.07 11.56 6.29
N PHE A 183 -5.14 10.84 7.41
CA PHE A 183 -5.45 9.41 7.47
C PHE A 183 -6.95 9.12 7.59
N HIS A 184 -7.82 10.11 7.85
CA HIS A 184 -9.25 9.89 7.79
C HIS A 184 -9.69 9.70 6.33
N ASP A 185 -10.12 8.47 6.02
CA ASP A 185 -10.62 8.07 4.71
C ASP A 185 -11.72 8.98 4.19
N ASP A 186 -12.49 9.53 5.11
CA ASP A 186 -13.60 10.43 4.87
C ASP A 186 -13.18 11.74 4.21
N ASN A 187 -11.88 12.09 4.19
CA ASN A 187 -11.34 13.26 3.50
C ASN A 187 -10.74 12.95 2.12
N THR A 188 -10.91 11.74 1.59
CA THR A 188 -10.40 11.33 0.26
C THR A 188 -11.55 11.16 -0.75
N ILE A 189 -11.41 11.80 -1.93
CA ILE A 189 -12.20 11.55 -3.14
C ILE A 189 -11.39 10.67 -4.08
N VAL A 190 -12.03 9.66 -4.66
CA VAL A 190 -11.44 8.85 -5.72
C VAL A 190 -12.20 9.07 -7.02
N THR A 191 -11.46 9.42 -8.06
CA THR A 191 -11.97 9.37 -9.44
C THR A 191 -11.47 8.09 -10.09
N ILE A 192 -12.37 7.26 -10.60
CA ILE A 192 -12.07 5.98 -11.23
C ILE A 192 -12.37 6.09 -12.72
N THR A 193 -11.42 5.68 -13.55
CA THR A 193 -11.58 5.52 -15.00
C THR A 193 -11.33 4.06 -15.36
N GLU A 194 -12.33 3.40 -15.93
CA GLU A 194 -12.27 2.00 -16.34
C GLU A 194 -12.14 1.89 -17.86
N PHE A 195 -11.26 1.00 -18.31
CA PHE A 195 -11.00 0.72 -19.73
C PHE A 195 -11.43 -0.72 -20.05
N ILE A 196 -12.46 -0.87 -20.90
CA ILE A 196 -13.04 -2.17 -21.26
C ILE A 196 -12.82 -2.48 -22.75
N GLY A 197 -12.36 -3.71 -23.02
CA GLY A 197 -12.26 -4.31 -24.35
C GLY A 197 -10.93 -4.09 -25.05
N PHE A 198 -9.91 -4.84 -24.62
CA PHE A 198 -8.62 -5.00 -25.29
C PHE A 198 -8.70 -6.01 -26.43
#